data_AF-A0A814QG61-F1
#
_entry.id   AF-A0A814QG61-F1
#
_cell.length_a   1.000
_cell.length_b   1.000
_cell.length_c   1.000
_cell.angle_alpha   90.00
_cell.angle_beta   90.00
_cell.angle_gamma   90.00
#
_symmetry.space_group_name_H-M   'P 1'
#
loop_
_entity.id
_entity.type
_entity.pdbx_description
1 polymer ?
#
loop_
_entity_poly.entity_id
_entity_poly.type
_entity_poly.pdbx_seq_one_letter_code
_entity_poly.pdbx_strand_id
1 'polypeptide(L)'
;MFDTTDPHSFMSSLTPIQGFAGAAQYDMNVSCLFMHESDDSLISIVSKSVTFYFFLLVSFNEMAQRTASQLYFDLIRLFKQWPIDKSKTGRDLGENLRQQFSQAFVLGENSQVDCNKWNHFHENMKLLISNDIKNRYQRDRNWTASGLSREQLRFLLSNKSLQANKDFMKRMK
;
A
#
# COMPACT_ATOMS: atom_id res chain seq x y z
N MET A 1 -20.99 -31.18 18.43
CA MET A 1 -21.26 -31.97 17.22
C MET A 1 -22.07 -31.09 16.28
N PHE A 2 -21.39 -30.38 15.39
CA PHE A 2 -21.83 -30.00 14.04
C PHE A 2 -20.55 -29.56 13.31
N ASP A 3 -20.23 -30.33 12.28
CA ASP A 3 -19.11 -30.15 11.35
C ASP A 3 -19.27 -28.87 10.54
N THR A 4 -18.15 -28.20 10.25
CA THR A 4 -18.05 -27.13 9.23
C THR A 4 -16.84 -27.41 8.37
N THR A 5 -17.05 -28.26 7.37
CA THR A 5 -16.22 -28.42 6.18
C THR A 5 -16.71 -27.47 5.08
N ASP A 6 -15.74 -26.81 4.45
CA ASP A 6 -15.75 -26.12 3.15
C ASP A 6 -16.55 -24.82 2.93
N PRO A 7 -15.84 -23.67 2.74
CA PRO A 7 -16.40 -22.44 2.19
C PRO A 7 -16.30 -22.34 0.65
N HIS A 8 -15.98 -23.42 -0.06
CA HIS A 8 -15.95 -23.45 -1.53
C HIS A 8 -17.34 -23.72 -2.13
N SER A 9 -18.30 -22.81 -1.95
CA SER A 9 -19.57 -22.83 -2.70
C SER A 9 -20.29 -21.48 -2.59
N PHE A 10 -19.80 -20.45 -3.27
CA PHE A 10 -20.61 -19.23 -3.49
C PHE A 10 -20.29 -18.44 -4.77
N MET A 11 -19.59 -19.04 -5.74
CA MET A 11 -19.41 -18.44 -7.07
C MET A 11 -19.90 -19.40 -8.15
N SER A 12 -21.20 -19.41 -8.40
CA SER A 12 -21.79 -19.98 -9.62
C SER A 12 -23.25 -19.52 -9.75
N SER A 13 -23.45 -18.29 -10.23
CA SER A 13 -24.60 -17.91 -11.07
C SER A 13 -24.62 -16.41 -11.30
N LEU A 14 -24.06 -15.92 -12.41
CA LEU A 14 -24.58 -14.76 -13.13
C LEU A 14 -24.07 -14.84 -14.58
N THR A 15 -25.03 -15.03 -15.48
CA THR A 15 -24.91 -15.15 -16.93
C THR A 15 -24.66 -13.80 -17.62
N PRO A 16 -24.13 -13.78 -18.85
CA PRO A 16 -23.93 -12.55 -19.61
C PRO A 16 -25.22 -12.14 -20.33
N ILE A 17 -25.67 -10.89 -20.13
CA ILE A 17 -26.72 -10.28 -20.97
C ILE A 17 -26.04 -9.46 -22.06
N GLN A 18 -26.14 -9.97 -23.29
CA GLN A 18 -25.92 -9.23 -24.53
C GLN A 18 -27.15 -8.37 -24.86
N GLY A 19 -26.90 -7.17 -25.40
CA GLY A 19 -27.80 -6.54 -26.37
C GLY A 19 -28.47 -5.25 -25.92
N PHE A 20 -27.90 -4.11 -26.32
CA PHE A 20 -28.56 -2.89 -26.84
C PHE A 20 -27.41 -1.98 -27.32
N ALA A 21 -27.00 -2.05 -28.59
CA ALA A 21 -27.56 -1.34 -29.74
C ALA A 21 -27.53 0.19 -29.55
N GLY A 22 -26.62 0.86 -30.26
CA GLY A 22 -26.51 2.31 -30.30
C GLY A 22 -25.14 2.81 -30.75
N ALA A 23 -24.71 2.41 -31.96
CA ALA A 23 -23.58 3.02 -32.63
C ALA A 23 -23.97 4.41 -33.13
N ALA A 24 -23.42 5.46 -32.53
CA ALA A 24 -23.32 6.78 -33.13
C ALA A 24 -21.84 7.05 -33.41
N GLN A 25 -21.42 6.62 -34.60
CA GLN A 25 -20.19 7.02 -35.24
C GLN A 25 -20.28 8.53 -35.51
N TYR A 26 -19.55 9.34 -34.74
CA TYR A 26 -19.22 10.70 -35.16
C TYR A 26 -17.77 10.72 -35.62
N ASP A 27 -17.62 10.30 -36.87
CA ASP A 27 -16.53 10.70 -37.72
C ASP A 27 -16.86 12.12 -38.21
N MET A 28 -16.17 13.13 -37.68
CA MET A 28 -16.06 14.44 -38.32
C MET A 28 -14.57 14.78 -38.42
N ASN A 29 -13.95 14.12 -39.39
CA ASN A 29 -13.28 14.78 -40.50
C ASN A 29 -12.92 16.25 -40.27
N VAL A 30 -11.63 16.45 -40.04
CA VAL A 30 -10.92 17.72 -40.08
C VAL A 30 -11.03 18.29 -41.49
N SER A 31 -11.80 19.36 -41.69
CA SER A 31 -11.62 20.28 -42.83
C SER A 31 -12.23 21.66 -42.59
N CYS A 32 -11.32 22.56 -42.22
CA CYS A 32 -11.04 23.85 -42.86
C CYS A 32 -12.01 25.05 -42.76
N LEU A 33 -11.32 26.20 -42.69
CA LEU A 33 -11.65 27.50 -43.28
C LEU A 33 -12.74 28.32 -42.57
N PHE A 34 -12.33 29.32 -41.77
CA PHE A 34 -12.14 30.68 -42.27
C PHE A 34 -11.44 31.53 -41.20
N MET A 35 -10.24 32.02 -41.54
CA MET A 35 -9.68 33.22 -40.93
C MET A 35 -10.54 34.39 -41.39
N HIS A 36 -11.26 35.03 -40.48
CA HIS A 36 -11.65 36.42 -40.62
C HIS A 36 -11.63 37.07 -39.24
N GLU A 37 -10.47 37.63 -38.93
CA GLU A 37 -10.24 38.89 -38.24
C GLU A 37 -11.49 39.49 -37.57
N SER A 38 -11.65 39.23 -36.27
CA SER A 38 -12.21 40.15 -35.25
C SER A 38 -12.13 39.49 -33.85
N ASP A 39 -11.49 40.20 -32.92
CA ASP A 39 -11.43 39.98 -31.47
C ASP A 39 -10.53 38.85 -30.93
N ASP A 40 -9.20 39.01 -31.12
CA ASP A 40 -8.12 38.22 -30.48
C ASP A 40 -8.21 38.15 -28.94
N SER A 41 -8.96 39.06 -28.31
CA SER A 41 -9.17 39.10 -26.87
C SER A 41 -10.11 38.00 -26.36
N LEU A 42 -11.19 37.68 -27.10
CA LEU A 42 -12.21 36.74 -26.64
C LEU A 42 -11.78 35.27 -26.81
N ILE A 43 -11.08 34.95 -27.90
CA ILE A 43 -10.53 33.60 -28.16
C ILE A 43 -9.44 33.25 -27.13
N SER A 44 -8.61 34.22 -26.76
CA SER A 44 -7.62 34.10 -25.69
C SER A 44 -8.27 33.78 -24.34
N ILE A 45 -9.37 34.44 -24.00
CA ILE A 45 -10.09 34.22 -22.74
C ILE A 45 -10.75 32.83 -22.71
N VAL A 46 -11.40 32.42 -23.80
CA VAL A 46 -12.05 31.10 -23.87
C VAL A 46 -11.01 29.97 -23.86
N SER A 47 -9.91 30.10 -24.59
CA SER A 47 -8.80 29.14 -24.59
C SER A 47 -8.14 29.03 -23.21
N LYS A 48 -7.91 30.16 -22.53
CA LYS A 48 -7.41 30.21 -21.15
C LYS A 48 -8.39 29.59 -20.16
N SER A 49 -9.69 29.80 -20.34
CA SER A 49 -10.74 29.21 -19.50
C SER A 49 -10.79 27.69 -19.67
N VAL A 50 -10.79 27.20 -20.91
CA VAL A 50 -10.82 25.76 -21.21
C VAL A 50 -9.55 25.07 -20.70
N THR A 51 -8.38 25.68 -20.88
CA THR A 51 -7.13 25.14 -20.31
C THR A 51 -7.11 25.22 -18.78
N PHE A 52 -7.71 26.24 -18.17
CA PHE A 52 -7.85 26.33 -16.71
C PHE A 52 -8.80 25.28 -16.14
N TYR A 53 -9.97 25.04 -16.77
CA TYR A 53 -10.88 23.97 -16.38
C TYR A 53 -10.27 22.58 -16.62
N PHE A 54 -9.51 22.39 -17.71
CA PHE A 54 -8.78 21.16 -17.96
C PHE A 54 -7.66 20.95 -16.92
N PHE A 55 -6.93 22.00 -16.55
CA PHE A 55 -5.92 21.96 -15.50
C PHE A 55 -6.54 21.71 -14.12
N LEU A 56 -7.69 22.30 -13.82
CA LEU A 56 -8.46 22.02 -12.61
C LEU A 56 -9.00 20.59 -12.59
N LEU A 57 -9.53 20.06 -13.71
CA LEU A 57 -10.01 18.68 -13.81
C LEU A 57 -8.87 17.65 -13.71
N VAL A 58 -7.70 17.93 -14.29
CA VAL A 58 -6.50 17.09 -14.15
C VAL A 58 -5.96 17.15 -12.72
N SER A 59 -5.95 18.33 -12.08
CA SER A 59 -5.55 18.49 -10.67
C SER A 59 -6.55 17.86 -9.70
N PHE A 60 -7.84 17.81 -10.04
CA PHE A 60 -8.87 17.16 -9.22
C PHE A 60 -8.79 15.62 -9.33
N ASN A 61 -8.32 15.08 -10.45
CA ASN A 61 -8.08 13.65 -10.63
C ASN A 61 -6.84 13.14 -9.87
N GLU A 62 -5.93 14.01 -9.43
CA GLU A 62 -4.71 13.65 -8.70
C GLU A 62 -4.92 13.40 -7.19
N MET A 63 -6.12 13.66 -6.65
CA MET A 63 -6.46 13.50 -5.23
C MET A 63 -7.47 12.37 -4.96
N ALA A 64 -7.32 11.21 -5.60
CA ALA A 64 -7.95 10.00 -5.10
C ALA A 64 -7.24 9.55 -3.80
N GLN A 65 -7.50 10.26 -2.69
CA GLN A 65 -7.05 9.83 -1.37
C GLN A 65 -7.69 8.48 -1.07
N ARG A 66 -6.88 7.45 -0.82
CA ARG A 66 -7.39 6.12 -0.44
C ARG A 66 -8.32 6.26 0.77
N THR A 67 -9.44 5.55 0.73
CA THR A 67 -10.36 5.51 1.87
C THR A 67 -9.80 4.66 3.00
N ALA A 68 -10.23 4.91 4.22
CA ALA A 68 -9.80 4.13 5.40
C ALA A 68 -10.07 2.62 5.24
N SER A 69 -11.20 2.25 4.61
CA SER A 69 -11.55 0.86 4.32
C SER A 69 -10.56 0.19 3.34
N GLN A 70 -10.22 0.86 2.23
CA GLN A 70 -9.24 0.34 1.27
C GLN A 70 -7.87 0.12 1.94
N LEU A 71 -7.41 1.13 2.70
CA LEU A 71 -6.18 1.06 3.46
C LEU A 71 -6.16 -0.09 4.46
N TYR A 72 -7.26 -0.32 5.16
CA TYR A 72 -7.40 -1.41 6.12
C TYR A 72 -7.17 -2.78 5.46
N PHE A 73 -7.82 -3.06 4.33
CA PHE A 73 -7.65 -4.34 3.62
C PHE A 73 -6.25 -4.50 3.02
N ASP A 74 -5.67 -3.44 2.47
CA ASP A 74 -4.31 -3.46 1.93
C ASP A 74 -3.29 -3.75 3.03
N LEU A 75 -3.42 -3.12 4.20
CA LEU A 75 -2.57 -3.37 5.37
C LEU A 75 -2.71 -4.80 5.90
N ILE A 76 -3.93 -5.35 5.93
CA ILE A 76 -4.12 -6.77 6.31
C ILE A 76 -3.39 -7.70 5.34
N ARG A 77 -3.52 -7.46 4.03
CA ARG A 77 -2.80 -8.24 3.00
C ARG A 77 -1.29 -8.13 3.19
N LEU A 78 -0.81 -6.93 3.47
CA LEU A 78 0.59 -6.65 3.75
C LEU A 78 1.08 -7.42 4.99
N PHE A 79 0.33 -7.38 6.09
CA PHE A 79 0.69 -8.11 7.30
C PHE A 79 0.66 -9.63 7.11
N LYS A 80 -0.16 -10.19 6.21
CA LYS A 80 -0.09 -11.64 5.90
C LYS A 80 1.26 -12.04 5.28
N GLN A 81 1.90 -11.13 4.54
CA GLN A 81 3.21 -11.38 3.94
C GLN A 81 4.36 -11.21 4.94
N TRP A 82 4.16 -10.47 6.04
CA TRP A 82 5.18 -10.25 7.06
C TRP A 82 5.11 -11.31 8.18
N PRO A 83 6.08 -12.25 8.25
CA PRO A 83 6.09 -13.29 9.28
C PRO A 83 6.47 -12.72 10.65
N ILE A 84 5.95 -13.33 11.72
CA ILE A 84 6.32 -13.01 13.11
C ILE A 84 7.42 -13.98 13.57
N ASP A 85 8.53 -13.47 14.09
CA ASP A 85 9.60 -14.31 14.63
C ASP A 85 9.32 -14.70 16.09
N LYS A 86 8.90 -15.96 16.28
CA LYS A 86 8.64 -16.54 17.61
C LYS A 86 9.86 -16.53 18.54
N SER A 87 11.08 -16.38 18.02
CA SER A 87 12.29 -16.29 18.87
C SER A 87 12.43 -14.94 19.59
N LYS A 88 11.65 -13.93 19.16
CA LYS A 88 11.71 -12.54 19.64
C LYS A 88 10.34 -12.05 20.14
N THR A 89 9.53 -12.92 20.74
CA THR A 89 8.24 -12.54 21.33
C THR A 89 8.32 -11.28 22.20
N GLY A 90 7.35 -10.38 22.05
CA GLY A 90 7.28 -9.09 22.77
C GLY A 90 8.27 -8.02 22.27
N ARG A 91 9.20 -8.37 21.38
CA ARG A 91 10.16 -7.44 20.75
C ARG A 91 10.16 -7.54 19.23
N ASP A 92 9.35 -8.43 18.67
CA ASP A 92 9.25 -8.63 17.24
C ASP A 92 8.60 -7.40 16.59
N LEU A 93 9.17 -6.95 15.49
CA LEU A 93 8.66 -5.78 14.78
C LEU A 93 7.25 -6.05 14.24
N GLY A 94 7.02 -7.25 13.67
CA GLY A 94 5.72 -7.62 13.12
C GLY A 94 4.63 -7.67 14.18
N GLU A 95 4.95 -8.17 15.38
CA GLU A 95 4.03 -8.15 16.53
C GLU A 95 3.68 -6.72 16.95
N ASN A 96 4.69 -5.85 17.10
CA ASN A 96 4.48 -4.45 17.47
C ASN A 96 3.66 -3.69 16.41
N LEU A 97 3.92 -3.91 15.13
CA LEU A 97 3.17 -3.29 14.04
C LEU A 97 1.70 -3.69 14.05
N ARG A 98 1.40 -4.97 14.30
CA ARG A 98 0.02 -5.44 14.43
C ARG A 98 -0.67 -4.82 15.65
N GLN A 99 0.04 -4.69 16.77
CA GLN A 99 -0.49 -4.02 17.95
C GLN A 99 -0.84 -2.55 17.66
N GLN A 100 0.06 -1.80 17.02
CA GLN A 100 -0.20 -0.42 16.61
C GLN A 100 -1.37 -0.31 15.62
N PHE A 101 -1.45 -1.25 14.67
CA PHE A 101 -2.56 -1.31 13.72
C PHE A 101 -3.89 -1.56 14.42
N SER A 102 -3.97 -2.54 15.33
CA SER A 102 -5.18 -2.82 16.11
C SER A 102 -5.61 -1.65 16.99
N GLN A 103 -4.66 -0.86 17.50
CA GLN A 103 -4.95 0.35 18.27
C GLN A 103 -5.46 1.51 17.39
N ALA A 104 -4.99 1.61 16.14
CA ALA A 104 -5.42 2.66 15.23
C ALA A 104 -6.75 2.33 14.53
N PHE A 105 -6.98 1.06 14.21
CA PHE A 105 -8.18 0.58 13.51
C PHE A 105 -9.13 -0.17 14.46
N VAL A 106 -9.51 0.47 15.58
CA VAL A 106 -10.38 -0.15 16.60
C VAL A 106 -11.74 -0.57 16.03
N LEU A 107 -12.29 0.22 15.09
CA LEU A 107 -13.56 -0.05 14.40
C LEU A 107 -13.36 -0.71 13.03
N GLY A 108 -12.15 -1.23 12.76
CA GLY A 108 -11.78 -1.81 11.47
C GLY A 108 -11.89 -0.78 10.35
N GLU A 109 -12.58 -1.14 9.28
CA GLU A 109 -12.76 -0.31 8.07
C GLU A 109 -13.48 1.03 8.29
N ASN A 110 -14.26 1.15 9.37
CA ASN A 110 -15.01 2.35 9.71
C ASN A 110 -14.22 3.32 10.62
N SER A 111 -12.97 3.00 10.94
CA SER A 111 -12.14 3.84 11.80
C SER A 111 -11.76 5.13 11.08
N GLN A 112 -11.94 6.27 11.74
CA GLN A 112 -11.41 7.55 11.23
C GLN A 112 -9.92 7.64 11.55
N VAL A 113 -9.10 7.40 10.54
CA VAL A 113 -7.64 7.44 10.61
C VAL A 113 -7.09 8.46 9.62
N ASP A 114 -5.89 8.97 9.89
CA ASP A 114 -5.16 9.77 8.92
C ASP A 114 -4.70 8.91 7.73
N CYS A 115 -5.47 8.96 6.65
CA CYS A 115 -5.22 8.19 5.44
C CYS A 115 -3.84 8.48 4.84
N ASN A 116 -3.33 9.71 4.93
CA ASN A 116 -2.05 10.08 4.32
C ASN A 116 -0.88 9.44 5.08
N LYS A 117 -0.94 9.48 6.41
CA LYS A 117 0.05 8.80 7.27
C LYS A 117 0.08 7.29 7.01
N TRP A 118 -1.09 6.66 6.93
CA TRP A 118 -1.19 5.21 6.72
C TRP A 118 -0.84 4.79 5.28
N ASN A 119 -1.12 5.64 4.29
CA ASN A 119 -0.65 5.46 2.92
C ASN A 119 0.89 5.45 2.87
N HIS A 120 1.53 6.46 3.47
CA HIS A 120 2.99 6.52 3.51
C HIS A 120 3.59 5.32 4.25
N PHE A 121 2.95 4.89 5.35
CA PHE A 121 3.34 3.68 6.07
C PHE A 121 3.24 2.43 5.19
N HIS A 122 2.13 2.27 4.45
CA HIS A 122 1.91 1.15 3.55
C HIS A 122 2.98 1.07 2.45
N GLU A 123 3.28 2.18 1.80
CA GLU A 123 4.31 2.22 0.74
C GLU A 123 5.70 1.88 1.27
N ASN A 124 6.08 2.43 2.43
CA ASN A 124 7.34 2.08 3.08
C ASN A 124 7.43 0.60 3.45
N MET A 125 6.36 0.04 3.99
CA MET A 125 6.32 -1.38 4.36
C MET A 125 6.40 -2.29 3.14
N LYS A 126 5.77 -1.91 2.03
CA LYS A 126 5.83 -2.64 0.77
C LYS A 126 7.27 -2.75 0.26
N LEU A 127 8.07 -1.69 0.38
CA LEU A 127 9.50 -1.69 0.03
C LEU A 127 10.33 -2.64 0.90
N LEU A 128 10.00 -2.74 2.19
CA LEU A 128 10.69 -3.64 3.11
C LEU A 128 10.37 -5.11 2.80
N ILE A 129 9.10 -5.44 2.51
CA ILE A 129 8.67 -6.81 2.20
C ILE A 129 9.26 -7.28 0.87
N SER A 130 9.22 -6.44 -0.15
CA SER A 130 9.79 -6.78 -1.47
C SER A 130 11.32 -6.91 -1.43
N ASN A 131 11.95 -6.50 -0.32
CA ASN A 131 13.40 -6.41 -0.18
C ASN A 131 14.03 -5.58 -1.33
N ASP A 132 13.34 -4.55 -1.84
CA ASP A 132 13.75 -3.79 -3.03
C ASP A 132 15.18 -3.24 -2.88
N ILE A 133 15.48 -2.66 -1.73
CA ILE A 133 16.80 -2.09 -1.41
C ILE A 133 17.90 -3.15 -1.49
N LYS A 134 17.63 -4.36 -0.97
CA LYS A 134 18.59 -5.46 -1.00
C LYS A 134 18.84 -5.95 -2.43
N ASN A 135 17.80 -5.99 -3.25
CA ASN A 135 17.89 -6.41 -4.64
C ASN A 135 18.60 -5.36 -5.50
N ARG A 136 18.37 -4.08 -5.21
CA ARG A 136 19.01 -2.93 -5.87
C ARG A 136 20.49 -2.80 -5.51
N TYR A 137 20.84 -3.06 -4.26
CA TYR A 137 22.21 -2.94 -3.75
C TYR A 137 22.68 -4.27 -3.18
N GLN A 138 23.00 -5.20 -4.07
CA GLN A 138 23.54 -6.50 -3.70
C GLN A 138 24.93 -6.31 -3.08
N ARG A 139 25.21 -7.05 -2.01
CA ARG A 139 26.50 -7.03 -1.32
C ARG A 139 27.30 -8.25 -1.74
N ASP A 140 28.56 -8.05 -2.13
CA ASP A 140 29.47 -9.15 -2.46
C ASP A 140 29.92 -9.96 -1.22
N ARG A 141 29.83 -9.35 -0.04
CA ARG A 141 30.27 -9.96 1.23
C ARG A 141 29.10 -10.52 2.01
N ASN A 142 29.26 -11.73 2.52
CA ASN A 142 28.26 -12.45 3.32
C ASN A 142 28.40 -12.22 4.84
N TRP A 143 29.40 -11.45 5.30
CA TRP A 143 29.63 -11.24 6.74
C TRP A 143 28.82 -10.05 7.23
N THR A 144 28.26 -10.20 8.43
CA THR A 144 27.52 -9.12 9.10
C THR A 144 28.50 -8.09 9.70
N ALA A 145 28.02 -6.89 10.05
CA ALA A 145 28.86 -5.85 10.68
C ALA A 145 29.56 -6.35 11.97
N SER A 146 28.98 -7.34 12.64
CA SER A 146 29.54 -8.02 13.82
C SER A 146 30.55 -9.12 13.50
N GLY A 147 30.80 -9.44 12.23
CA GLY A 147 31.63 -10.59 11.82
C GLY A 147 30.98 -11.96 12.07
N LEU A 148 29.70 -11.99 12.45
CA LEU A 148 28.96 -13.21 12.79
C LEU A 148 28.15 -13.75 11.62
N SER A 149 27.89 -15.06 11.63
CA SER A 149 26.94 -15.67 10.70
C SER A 149 25.51 -15.19 10.98
N ARG A 150 24.61 -15.38 10.01
CA ARG A 150 23.19 -15.03 10.17
C ARG A 150 22.53 -15.83 11.30
N GLU A 151 22.87 -17.10 11.43
CA GLU A 151 22.35 -18.03 12.43
C GLU A 151 22.83 -17.63 13.82
N GLN A 152 24.12 -17.29 13.94
CA GLN A 152 24.71 -16.77 15.17
C GLN A 152 24.03 -15.46 15.59
N LEU A 153 23.85 -14.54 14.65
CA LEU A 153 23.18 -13.27 14.92
C LEU A 153 21.71 -13.49 15.32
N ARG A 154 21.00 -14.42 14.66
CA ARG A 154 19.63 -14.78 15.02
C ARG A 154 19.54 -15.32 16.45
N PHE A 155 20.47 -16.21 16.83
CA PHE A 155 20.54 -16.74 18.18
C PHE A 155 20.84 -15.64 19.21
N LEU A 156 21.82 -14.78 18.94
CA LEU A 156 22.19 -13.69 19.84
C LEU A 156 21.05 -12.68 20.07
N LEU A 157 20.26 -12.40 19.03
CA LEU A 157 19.10 -11.50 19.11
C LEU A 157 17.85 -12.16 19.72
N SER A 158 17.87 -13.48 19.93
CA SER A 158 16.74 -14.22 20.52
C SER A 158 16.49 -13.79 21.97
N ASN A 159 15.26 -14.02 22.44
CA ASN A 159 14.91 -13.79 23.84
C ASN A 159 15.74 -14.65 24.81
N LYS A 160 16.16 -15.86 24.40
CA LYS A 160 17.01 -16.74 25.21
C LYS A 160 18.37 -16.08 25.52
N SER A 161 19.02 -15.55 24.49
CA SER A 161 20.29 -14.83 24.63
C SER A 161 20.12 -13.56 25.48
N LEU A 162 19.06 -12.78 25.22
CA LEU A 162 18.78 -11.58 26.00
C LEU A 162 18.58 -11.88 27.48
N GLN A 163 17.84 -12.94 27.81
CA GLN A 163 17.59 -13.32 29.20
C GLN A 163 18.88 -13.76 29.90
N ALA A 164 19.70 -14.59 29.25
CA ALA A 164 21.00 -14.99 29.78
C ALA A 164 21.90 -13.78 30.09
N ASN A 165 21.93 -12.78 29.19
CA ASN A 165 22.68 -11.55 29.43
C ASN A 165 22.13 -10.75 30.61
N LYS A 166 20.80 -10.66 30.75
CA LYS A 166 20.18 -9.98 31.90
C LYS A 166 20.54 -10.68 33.22
N ASP A 167 20.47 -12.01 33.26
CA ASP A 167 20.78 -12.80 34.45
C ASP A 167 22.26 -12.69 34.83
N PHE A 168 23.15 -12.70 33.82
CA PHE A 168 24.57 -12.47 34.02
C PHE A 168 24.84 -11.08 34.62
N MET A 169 24.26 -10.03 34.04
CA MET A 169 24.41 -8.65 34.55
C MET A 169 23.82 -8.49 35.96
N LYS A 170 22.78 -9.26 36.31
CA LYS A 170 22.19 -9.24 37.66
C LYS A 170 23.11 -9.89 38.69
N ARG A 171 23.88 -10.92 38.32
CA ARG A 171 24.83 -11.60 39.22
C ARG A 171 26.10 -10.79 39.49
N MET A 172 26.44 -9.86 38.60
CA MET A 172 27.61 -8.98 38.76
C MET A 172 27.33 -7.74 39.60
N LYS A 173 26.07 -7.52 39.98
CA LYS A 173 25.64 -6.44 40.89
C LYS A 173 25.46 -7.00 42.28
#